data_AF-A0A961CLK2-F1
#
_entry.id   AF-A0A961CLK2-F1
#
_cell.length_a   1.000
_cell.length_b   1.000
_cell.length_c   1.000
_cell.angle_alpha   90.00
_cell.angle_beta   90.00
_cell.angle_gamma   90.00
#
_symmetry.space_group_name_H-M   'P 1'
#
loop_
_entity.id
_entity.type
_entity.pdbx_description
1 polymer ?
#
loop_
_entity_poly.entity_id
_entity_poly.type
_entity_poly.pdbx_seq_one_letter_code
_entity_poly.pdbx_strand_id
1 'polypeptide(L)'
;MPPSPARAATAAAAEEPAIDGRRARRDRNRDAVLDAVIELFTEGHVGLVAADVAERSGVSLRSVYRYFDDLDELARAAIARQTERFAPLAEIPDLGEGPLDDRIERIVTSRVDIHDAVGPTRRAAIQRSATNPILAEQLERTRRLLAEQVAAQFAPELEARDRPARARLGAALELLLTFESVDQLRRVQGLGAADTRRVLAESLTRLLA
;
A
#
# COMPACT_ATOMS: atom_id res chain seq x y z
N MET A 1 66.13 -40.72 0.04
CA MET A 1 65.89 -40.07 -1.27
C MET A 1 65.12 -41.05 -2.14
N PRO A 2 64.19 -40.60 -3.00
CA PRO A 2 62.79 -40.18 -2.72
C PRO A 2 61.82 -40.89 -3.73
N PRO A 3 60.57 -40.45 -4.01
CA PRO A 3 59.72 -39.43 -3.37
C PRO A 3 58.31 -39.90 -2.92
N SER A 4 57.74 -39.15 -1.97
CA SER A 4 56.31 -38.81 -1.81
C SER A 4 56.02 -37.53 -2.64
N PRO A 5 54.79 -37.04 -2.96
CA PRO A 5 53.45 -37.38 -2.44
C PRO A 5 52.30 -37.40 -3.49
N ALA A 6 51.10 -37.85 -3.12
CA ALA A 6 49.87 -37.50 -3.82
C ALA A 6 48.80 -36.98 -2.85
N ARG A 7 48.54 -35.68 -3.03
CA ARG A 7 47.72 -34.71 -2.30
C ARG A 7 46.33 -35.21 -1.92
N ALA A 8 45.97 -34.91 -0.68
CA ALA A 8 44.60 -34.78 -0.22
C ALA A 8 43.83 -33.80 -1.13
N ALA A 9 42.74 -34.29 -1.73
CA ALA A 9 41.73 -33.45 -2.34
C ALA A 9 40.81 -32.94 -1.23
N THR A 10 41.18 -31.83 -0.61
CA THR A 10 40.23 -30.99 0.10
C THR A 10 39.28 -30.43 -0.96
N ALA A 11 38.06 -30.96 -0.98
CA ALA A 11 36.95 -30.33 -1.68
C ALA A 11 36.78 -28.93 -1.09
N ALA A 12 37.17 -27.93 -1.87
CA ALA A 12 36.79 -26.55 -1.63
C ALA A 12 35.27 -26.48 -1.73
N ALA A 13 34.59 -26.58 -0.58
CA ALA A 13 33.24 -26.07 -0.45
C ALA A 13 33.33 -24.60 -0.83
N ALA A 14 32.69 -24.22 -1.93
CA ALA A 14 32.56 -22.85 -2.33
C ALA A 14 31.86 -22.09 -1.19
N GLU A 15 32.63 -21.31 -0.44
CA GLU A 15 32.11 -20.33 0.49
C GLU A 15 31.35 -19.29 -0.34
N GLU A 16 30.02 -19.35 -0.32
CA GLU A 16 29.21 -18.17 -0.64
C GLU A 16 29.72 -17.01 0.24
N PRO A 17 30.02 -15.85 -0.35
CA PRO A 17 30.82 -14.84 0.34
C PRO A 17 30.03 -14.31 1.53
N ALA A 18 30.59 -14.46 2.75
CA ALA A 18 29.99 -14.03 4.02
C ALA A 18 29.53 -12.55 4.06
N ILE A 19 29.92 -11.74 3.07
CA ILE A 19 29.45 -10.38 2.83
C ILE A 19 27.97 -10.37 2.41
N ASP A 20 27.55 -11.28 1.55
CA ASP A 20 26.17 -11.36 1.04
C ASP A 20 25.20 -11.77 2.16
N GLY A 21 25.57 -12.77 2.96
CA GLY A 21 24.82 -13.17 4.15
C GLY A 21 24.66 -12.04 5.19
N ARG A 22 25.67 -11.17 5.35
CA ARG A 22 25.56 -9.98 6.23
C ARG A 22 24.60 -8.94 5.67
N ARG A 23 24.63 -8.68 4.37
CA ARG A 23 23.71 -7.74 3.70
C ARG A 23 22.27 -8.25 3.77
N ALA A 24 22.05 -9.51 3.38
CA ALA A 24 20.73 -10.14 3.44
C ALA A 24 20.16 -10.16 4.87
N ARG A 25 21.00 -10.40 5.89
CA ARG A 25 20.57 -10.31 7.29
C ARG A 25 20.22 -8.88 7.70
N ARG A 26 21.02 -7.89 7.28
CA ARG A 26 20.76 -6.48 7.56
C ARG A 26 19.41 -6.05 6.97
N ASP A 27 19.15 -6.43 5.72
CA ASP A 27 17.93 -6.06 5.01
C ASP A 27 16.70 -6.74 5.63
N ARG A 28 16.78 -8.04 5.96
CA ARG A 28 15.72 -8.72 6.73
C ARG A 28 15.42 -8.07 8.08
N ASN A 29 16.45 -7.66 8.80
CA ASN A 29 16.26 -6.97 10.09
C ASN A 29 15.67 -5.58 9.92
N ARG A 30 16.00 -4.87 8.84
CA ARG A 30 15.40 -3.58 8.52
C ARG A 30 13.92 -3.75 8.18
N ASP A 31 13.59 -4.79 7.43
CA ASP A 31 12.22 -5.14 7.07
C ASP A 31 11.38 -5.50 8.30
N ALA A 32 11.92 -6.31 9.23
CA ALA A 32 11.25 -6.62 10.50
C ALA A 32 10.94 -5.37 11.35
N VAL A 33 11.82 -4.37 11.32
CA VAL A 33 11.58 -3.07 11.97
C VAL A 33 10.41 -2.34 11.33
N LEU A 34 10.34 -2.30 9.99
CA LEU A 34 9.25 -1.63 9.28
C LEU A 34 7.90 -2.35 9.49
N ASP A 35 7.90 -3.68 9.48
CA ASP A 35 6.70 -4.48 9.72
C ASP A 35 6.17 -4.25 11.15
N ALA A 36 7.06 -4.18 12.15
CA ALA A 36 6.70 -3.83 13.52
C ALA A 36 6.05 -2.45 13.65
N VAL A 37 6.53 -1.44 12.91
CA VAL A 37 5.90 -0.11 12.89
C VAL A 37 4.46 -0.20 12.38
N ILE A 38 4.23 -0.94 11.29
CA ILE A 38 2.90 -1.08 10.68
C ILE A 38 1.93 -1.79 11.64
N GLU A 39 2.38 -2.83 12.32
CA GLU A 39 1.60 -3.55 13.33
C GLU A 39 1.21 -2.66 14.51
N LEU A 40 2.19 -2.03 15.17
CA LEU A 40 1.97 -1.15 16.31
C LEU A 40 0.99 -0.02 15.96
N PHE A 41 1.14 0.54 14.77
CA PHE A 41 0.26 1.58 14.25
C PHE A 41 -1.19 1.11 14.11
N THR A 42 -1.38 -0.10 13.55
CA THR A 42 -2.69 -0.72 13.33
C THR A 42 -3.37 -1.09 14.65
N GLU A 43 -2.60 -1.49 15.65
CA GLU A 43 -3.09 -1.89 16.98
C GLU A 43 -3.54 -0.73 17.87
N GLY A 44 -3.35 0.53 17.44
CA GLY A 44 -3.82 1.67 18.21
C GLY A 44 -2.77 2.31 19.13
N HIS A 45 -1.50 1.91 19.05
CA HIS A 45 -0.44 2.50 19.88
C HIS A 45 -0.33 4.02 19.63
N VAL A 46 -0.10 4.77 20.70
CA VAL A 46 -0.06 6.24 20.70
C VAL A 46 1.38 6.69 20.47
N GLY A 47 1.64 7.26 19.29
CA GLY A 47 2.98 7.69 18.90
C GLY A 47 3.88 6.51 18.54
N LEU A 48 4.93 6.79 17.76
CA LEU A 48 5.94 5.79 17.45
C LEU A 48 7.06 5.87 18.49
N VAL A 49 7.33 4.78 19.18
CA VAL A 49 8.38 4.71 20.20
C VAL A 49 9.41 3.69 19.76
N ALA A 50 10.68 4.10 19.63
CA ALA A 50 11.74 3.22 19.12
C ALA A 50 11.96 1.96 19.98
N ALA A 51 11.71 2.05 21.30
CA ALA A 51 11.78 0.92 22.22
C ALA A 51 10.73 -0.14 21.90
N ASP A 52 9.47 0.27 21.75
CA ASP A 52 8.36 -0.62 21.39
C ASP A 52 8.58 -1.27 20.01
N VAL A 53 9.12 -0.49 19.06
CA VAL A 53 9.49 -1.02 17.73
C VAL A 53 10.60 -2.07 17.84
N ALA A 54 11.63 -1.81 18.65
CA ALA A 54 12.72 -2.76 18.88
C ALA A 54 12.23 -4.06 19.53
N GLU A 55 11.37 -3.95 20.55
CA GLU A 55 10.75 -5.09 21.21
C GLU A 55 9.92 -5.91 20.23
N ARG A 56 9.02 -5.27 19.46
CA ARG A 56 8.14 -5.95 18.51
C ARG A 56 8.90 -6.61 17.36
N SER A 57 9.91 -5.94 16.82
CA SER A 57 10.70 -6.44 15.69
C SER A 57 11.76 -7.48 16.09
N GLY A 58 12.03 -7.65 17.39
CA GLY A 58 13.07 -8.54 17.88
C GLY A 58 14.51 -8.08 17.58
N VAL A 59 14.70 -6.84 17.12
CA VAL A 59 16.04 -6.25 16.95
C VAL A 59 16.40 -5.35 18.12
N SER A 60 17.70 -5.12 18.34
CA SER A 60 18.12 -4.19 19.40
C SER A 60 17.75 -2.74 19.09
N LEU A 61 17.47 -1.93 20.12
CA LEU A 61 17.24 -0.49 19.99
C LEU A 61 18.38 0.22 19.24
N ARG A 62 19.64 -0.17 19.50
CA ARG A 62 20.81 0.32 18.76
C ARG A 62 20.73 0.02 17.25
N SER A 63 20.12 -1.10 16.87
CA SER A 63 19.95 -1.44 15.45
C SER A 63 18.89 -0.57 14.78
N VAL A 64 17.81 -0.23 15.49
CA VAL A 64 16.78 0.71 14.99
C VAL A 64 17.42 2.06 14.64
N TYR A 65 18.17 2.66 15.58
CA TYR A 65 18.91 3.92 15.36
C TYR A 65 20.07 3.83 14.36
N ARG A 66 20.48 2.62 13.95
CA ARG A 66 21.46 2.44 12.87
C ARG A 66 20.78 2.38 11.50
N TYR A 67 19.49 2.06 11.44
CA TYR A 67 18.75 1.95 10.19
C TYR A 67 18.01 3.23 9.82
N PHE A 68 17.64 4.03 10.82
CA PHE A 68 16.85 5.25 10.67
C PHE A 68 17.39 6.32 11.61
N ASP A 69 17.54 7.53 11.08
CA ASP A 69 18.10 8.68 11.79
C ASP A 69 17.10 9.20 12.84
N ASP A 70 15.80 9.15 12.52
CA ASP A 70 14.73 9.53 13.43
C ASP A 70 13.42 8.72 13.22
N LEU A 71 12.44 8.98 14.08
CA LEU A 71 11.14 8.30 14.05
C LEU A 71 10.27 8.71 12.86
N ASP A 72 10.49 9.91 12.30
CA ASP A 72 9.76 10.40 11.13
C ASP A 72 10.25 9.68 9.86
N GLU A 73 11.56 9.51 9.71
CA GLU A 73 12.17 8.70 8.66
C GLU A 73 11.68 7.25 8.74
N LEU A 74 11.68 6.67 9.94
CA LEU A 74 11.15 5.33 10.19
C LEU A 74 9.67 5.22 9.78
N ALA A 75 8.84 6.19 10.17
CA ALA A 75 7.42 6.22 9.79
C ALA A 75 7.23 6.35 8.28
N ARG A 76 7.97 7.24 7.61
CA ARG A 76 7.93 7.40 6.15
C ARG A 76 8.37 6.13 5.42
N ALA A 77 9.41 5.46 5.91
CA ALA A 77 9.88 4.21 5.33
C ALA A 77 8.85 3.06 5.49
N ALA A 78 8.17 3.00 6.64
CA ALA A 78 7.10 2.03 6.87
C ALA A 78 5.90 2.28 5.94
N ILE A 79 5.52 3.56 5.75
CA ILE A 79 4.49 3.97 4.80
C ILE A 79 4.87 3.62 3.36
N ALA A 80 6.12 3.88 2.96
CA ALA A 80 6.60 3.56 1.63
C ALA A 80 6.53 2.06 1.35
N ARG A 81 7.01 1.22 2.29
CA ARG A 81 6.92 -0.23 2.21
C ARG A 81 5.47 -0.72 2.11
N GLN A 82 4.58 -0.19 2.94
CA GLN A 82 3.15 -0.52 2.89
C GLN A 82 2.54 -0.16 1.53
N THR A 83 2.90 1.01 1.00
CA THR A 83 2.41 1.48 -0.31
C THR A 83 2.91 0.55 -1.42
N GLU A 84 4.20 0.20 -1.43
CA GLU A 84 4.80 -0.72 -2.40
C GLU A 84 4.17 -2.11 -2.33
N ARG A 85 3.93 -2.63 -1.12
CA ARG A 85 3.30 -3.93 -0.90
C ARG A 85 1.91 -4.03 -1.52
N PHE A 86 1.14 -2.94 -1.51
CA PHE A 86 -0.25 -2.93 -1.99
C PHE A 86 -0.43 -2.22 -3.34
N ALA A 87 0.63 -1.62 -3.90
CA ALA A 87 0.59 -0.95 -5.19
C ALA A 87 -0.02 -1.82 -6.32
N PRO A 88 0.29 -3.13 -6.43
CA PRO A 88 -0.31 -3.97 -7.46
C PRO A 88 -1.84 -4.07 -7.41
N LEU A 89 -2.48 -3.88 -6.24
CA LEU A 89 -3.94 -3.90 -6.14
C LEU A 89 -4.58 -2.59 -6.63
N ALA A 90 -3.82 -1.49 -6.64
CA ALA A 90 -4.26 -0.21 -7.14
C ALA A 90 -4.04 -0.05 -8.66
N GLU A 91 -3.32 -0.98 -9.29
CA GLU A 91 -3.12 -0.99 -10.74
C GLU A 91 -4.43 -1.35 -11.47
N ILE A 92 -4.69 -0.63 -12.56
CA ILE A 92 -5.84 -0.86 -13.43
C ILE A 92 -5.27 -1.21 -14.80
N PRO A 93 -5.42 -2.46 -15.27
CA PRO A 93 -5.01 -2.85 -16.61
C PRO A 93 -5.72 -2.01 -17.68
N ASP A 94 -5.00 -1.67 -18.75
CA ASP A 94 -5.53 -0.96 -19.92
C ASP A 94 -6.35 0.27 -19.50
N LEU A 95 -5.73 1.14 -18.69
CA LEU A 95 -6.38 2.30 -18.08
C LEU A 95 -7.00 3.21 -19.16
N GLY A 96 -8.32 3.43 -19.07
CA GLY A 96 -9.07 4.24 -20.02
C GLY A 96 -9.37 3.55 -21.36
N GLU A 97 -8.92 2.31 -21.58
CA GLU A 97 -9.10 1.59 -22.84
C GLU A 97 -10.28 0.61 -22.80
N GLY A 98 -10.90 0.38 -23.97
CA GLY A 98 -11.96 -0.61 -24.15
C GLY A 98 -13.38 -0.16 -23.77
N PRO A 99 -14.35 -1.09 -23.83
CA PRO A 99 -15.75 -0.83 -23.52
C PRO A 99 -15.96 -0.22 -22.13
N LEU A 100 -17.01 0.61 -21.99
CA LEU A 100 -17.32 1.28 -20.74
C LEU A 100 -17.56 0.28 -19.59
N ASP A 101 -18.32 -0.79 -19.86
CA ASP A 101 -18.64 -1.81 -18.84
C ASP A 101 -17.37 -2.47 -18.30
N ASP A 102 -16.43 -2.84 -19.18
CA ASP A 102 -15.15 -3.42 -18.78
C ASP A 102 -14.33 -2.42 -17.95
N ARG A 103 -14.32 -1.14 -18.34
CA ARG A 103 -13.62 -0.09 -17.59
C ARG A 103 -14.22 0.11 -16.19
N ILE A 104 -15.54 0.06 -16.07
CA ILE A 104 -16.24 0.12 -14.77
C ILE A 104 -15.86 -1.09 -13.92
N GLU A 105 -15.91 -2.30 -14.47
CA GLU A 105 -15.58 -3.52 -13.74
C GLU A 105 -14.14 -3.51 -13.21
N ARG A 106 -13.16 -3.11 -14.05
CA ARG A 106 -11.75 -3.07 -13.65
C ARG A 106 -11.49 -2.09 -12.51
N ILE A 107 -12.01 -0.86 -12.60
CA ILE A 107 -11.77 0.13 -11.53
C ILE A 107 -12.50 -0.22 -10.24
N VAL A 108 -13.72 -0.75 -10.33
CA VAL A 108 -14.49 -1.17 -9.14
C VAL A 108 -13.80 -2.35 -8.45
N THR A 109 -13.30 -3.32 -9.22
CA THR A 109 -12.53 -4.45 -8.69
C THR A 109 -11.28 -3.97 -7.98
N SER A 110 -10.45 -3.14 -8.64
CA SER A 110 -9.25 -2.56 -8.03
C SER A 110 -9.58 -1.80 -6.74
N ARG A 111 -10.63 -0.97 -6.74
CA ARG A 111 -11.02 -0.17 -5.56
C ARG A 111 -11.49 -1.03 -4.39
N VAL A 112 -12.29 -2.06 -4.63
CA VAL A 112 -12.71 -2.96 -3.54
C VAL A 112 -11.52 -3.74 -2.98
N ASP A 113 -10.63 -4.22 -3.85
CA ASP A 113 -9.48 -5.05 -3.44
C ASP A 113 -8.44 -4.25 -2.66
N ILE A 114 -8.07 -3.05 -3.14
CA ILE A 114 -7.13 -2.20 -2.40
C ILE A 114 -7.71 -1.78 -1.04
N HIS A 115 -8.98 -1.36 -0.99
CA HIS A 115 -9.59 -0.86 0.24
C HIS A 115 -9.80 -1.96 1.29
N ASP A 116 -10.14 -3.17 0.86
CA ASP A 116 -10.18 -4.34 1.75
C ASP A 116 -8.80 -4.64 2.35
N ALA A 117 -7.76 -4.63 1.52
CA ALA A 117 -6.41 -4.96 1.92
C ALA A 117 -5.81 -3.93 2.91
N VAL A 118 -6.06 -2.63 2.69
CA VAL A 118 -5.47 -1.55 3.51
C VAL A 118 -6.38 -1.07 4.63
N GLY A 119 -7.62 -1.57 4.74
CA GLY A 119 -8.68 -1.03 5.59
C GLY A 119 -8.27 -0.72 7.03
N PRO A 120 -7.68 -1.68 7.80
CA PRO A 120 -7.22 -1.42 9.15
C PRO A 120 -6.23 -0.26 9.25
N THR A 121 -5.19 -0.27 8.40
CA THR A 121 -4.17 0.79 8.38
C THR A 121 -4.72 2.14 7.92
N ARG A 122 -5.66 2.15 6.96
CA ARG A 122 -6.29 3.37 6.45
C ARG A 122 -7.15 4.05 7.52
N ARG A 123 -7.96 3.29 8.25
CA ARG A 123 -8.75 3.82 9.38
C ARG A 123 -7.86 4.37 10.48
N ALA A 124 -6.80 3.63 10.85
CA ALA A 124 -5.81 4.06 11.81
C ALA A 124 -5.11 5.37 11.39
N ALA A 125 -4.85 5.56 10.09
CA ALA A 125 -4.31 6.79 9.52
C ALA A 125 -5.29 7.96 9.55
N ILE A 126 -6.54 7.74 9.15
CA ILE A 126 -7.59 8.77 9.18
C ILE A 126 -7.81 9.28 10.61
N GLN A 127 -7.86 8.38 11.59
CA GLN A 127 -8.04 8.75 13.00
C GLN A 127 -6.93 9.68 13.53
N ARG A 128 -5.72 9.58 12.98
CA ARG A 128 -4.52 10.26 13.51
C ARG A 128 -4.01 11.41 12.64
N SER A 129 -4.56 11.59 11.44
CA SER A 129 -4.05 12.57 10.47
C SER A 129 -4.12 14.01 10.97
N ALA A 130 -5.09 14.34 11.83
CA ALA A 130 -5.22 15.68 12.40
C ALA A 130 -4.01 16.11 13.26
N THR A 131 -3.28 15.16 13.84
CA THR A 131 -2.12 15.43 14.71
C THR A 131 -0.81 14.86 14.17
N ASN A 132 -0.83 14.23 12.99
CA ASN A 132 0.34 13.65 12.35
C ASN A 132 0.41 14.08 10.88
N PRO A 133 1.31 15.04 10.54
CA PRO A 133 1.40 15.58 9.18
C PRO A 133 1.88 14.55 8.16
N ILE A 134 2.72 13.57 8.55
CA ILE A 134 3.20 12.51 7.65
C ILE A 134 2.02 11.66 7.16
N LEU A 135 1.09 11.32 8.06
CA LEU A 135 -0.12 10.58 7.69
C LEU A 135 -1.08 11.43 6.86
N ALA A 136 -1.28 12.70 7.23
CA ALA A 136 -2.13 13.62 6.47
C ALA A 136 -1.64 13.77 5.02
N GLU A 137 -0.33 14.00 4.84
CA GLU A 137 0.30 14.06 3.52
C GLU A 137 0.11 12.77 2.74
N GLN A 138 0.28 11.61 3.37
CA GLN A 138 0.13 10.33 2.69
C GLN A 138 -1.30 10.04 2.26
N LEU A 139 -2.28 10.36 3.11
CA LEU A 139 -3.70 10.22 2.78
C LEU A 139 -4.06 11.09 1.56
N GLU A 140 -3.56 12.34 1.53
CA GLU A 140 -3.78 13.27 0.43
C GLU A 140 -3.07 12.84 -0.87
N ARG A 141 -1.82 12.37 -0.79
CA ARG A 141 -1.10 11.81 -1.95
C ARG A 141 -1.86 10.64 -2.56
N THR A 142 -2.33 9.73 -1.71
CA THR A 142 -3.15 8.59 -2.16
C THR A 142 -4.45 9.06 -2.80
N ARG A 143 -5.15 10.02 -2.17
CA ARG A 143 -6.42 10.55 -2.69
C ARG A 143 -6.25 11.14 -4.10
N ARG A 144 -5.20 11.92 -4.33
CA ARG A 144 -4.89 12.50 -5.65
C ARG A 144 -4.62 11.44 -6.70
N LEU A 145 -3.76 10.47 -6.38
CA LEU A 145 -3.44 9.36 -7.29
C LEU A 145 -4.70 8.59 -7.70
N LEU A 146 -5.56 8.26 -6.74
CA LEU A 146 -6.80 7.53 -7.04
C LEU A 146 -7.82 8.38 -7.83
N ALA A 147 -7.85 9.70 -7.62
CA ALA A 147 -8.69 10.62 -8.40
C ALA A 147 -8.19 10.76 -9.85
N GLU A 148 -6.86 10.85 -10.05
CA GLU A 148 -6.24 10.87 -11.38
C GLU A 148 -6.57 9.59 -12.17
N GLN A 149 -6.54 8.43 -11.52
CA GLN A 149 -6.99 7.17 -12.14
C GLN A 149 -8.46 7.21 -12.57
N VAL A 150 -9.36 7.77 -11.75
CA VAL A 150 -10.78 7.91 -12.11
C VAL A 150 -10.95 8.82 -13.32
N ALA A 151 -10.26 9.97 -13.33
CA ALA A 151 -10.29 10.91 -14.43
C ALA A 151 -9.78 10.29 -15.73
N ALA A 152 -8.67 9.54 -15.67
CA ALA A 152 -8.11 8.83 -16.82
C ALA A 152 -9.02 7.69 -17.31
N GLN A 153 -9.57 6.89 -16.38
CA GLN A 153 -10.41 5.73 -16.71
C GLN A 153 -11.68 6.13 -17.48
N PHE A 154 -12.25 7.28 -17.15
CA PHE A 154 -13.51 7.78 -17.74
C PHE A 154 -13.33 9.08 -18.51
N ALA A 155 -12.13 9.33 -19.05
CA ALA A 155 -11.84 10.54 -19.81
C ALA A 155 -12.84 10.78 -20.96
N PRO A 156 -13.21 9.79 -21.80
CA PRO A 156 -14.20 9.99 -22.86
C PRO A 156 -15.55 10.49 -22.35
N GLU A 157 -16.06 9.90 -21.26
CA GLU A 157 -17.35 10.24 -20.67
C GLU A 157 -17.33 11.60 -19.98
N LEU A 158 -16.23 11.96 -19.34
CA LEU A 158 -16.02 13.25 -18.69
C LEU A 158 -15.85 14.37 -19.72
N GLU A 159 -15.09 14.13 -20.79
CA GLU A 159 -14.78 15.11 -21.82
C GLU A 159 -15.98 15.46 -22.70
N ALA A 160 -16.90 14.49 -22.90
CA ALA A 160 -18.17 14.71 -23.60
C ALA A 160 -19.10 15.71 -22.89
N ARG A 161 -18.85 16.04 -21.61
CA ARG A 161 -19.66 16.96 -20.81
C ARG A 161 -19.08 18.37 -20.81
N ASP A 162 -19.95 19.37 -20.62
CA ASP A 162 -19.54 20.75 -20.35
C ASP A 162 -18.77 20.87 -19.02
N ARG A 163 -18.07 21.98 -18.79
CA ARG A 163 -17.20 22.14 -17.61
C ARG A 163 -17.94 21.96 -16.27
N PRO A 164 -19.14 22.55 -16.04
CA PRO A 164 -19.89 22.31 -14.80
C PRO A 164 -20.40 20.88 -14.63
N ALA A 165 -20.87 20.22 -15.69
CA ALA A 165 -21.34 18.84 -15.62
C ALA A 165 -20.17 17.85 -15.44
N ARG A 166 -19.04 18.09 -16.12
CA ARG A 166 -17.80 17.32 -15.95
C ARG A 166 -17.31 17.36 -14.51
N ALA A 167 -17.26 18.53 -13.89
CA ALA A 167 -16.83 18.67 -12.50
C ALA A 167 -17.75 17.91 -11.53
N ARG A 168 -19.07 17.98 -11.73
CA ARG A 168 -20.05 17.25 -10.91
C ARG A 168 -19.96 15.73 -11.09
N LEU A 169 -19.81 15.27 -12.34
CA LEU A 169 -19.66 13.86 -12.65
C LEU A 169 -18.37 13.31 -12.04
N GLY A 170 -17.23 13.99 -12.26
CA GLY A 170 -15.95 13.61 -11.67
C GLY A 170 -16.03 13.50 -10.14
N ALA A 171 -16.59 14.50 -9.47
CA ALA A 171 -16.78 14.48 -8.02
C ALA A 171 -17.67 13.32 -7.55
N ALA A 172 -18.73 12.97 -8.29
CA ALA A 172 -19.60 11.85 -7.96
C ALA A 172 -18.90 10.49 -8.13
N LEU A 173 -18.12 10.31 -9.21
CA LEU A 173 -17.34 9.10 -9.45
C LEU A 173 -16.25 8.93 -8.39
N GLU A 174 -15.53 10.00 -8.07
CA GLU A 174 -14.53 10.00 -7.00
C GLU A 174 -15.17 9.61 -5.66
N LEU A 175 -16.29 10.26 -5.28
CA LEU A 175 -17.00 9.99 -4.04
C LEU A 175 -17.34 8.50 -3.90
N LEU A 176 -17.97 7.90 -4.92
CA LEU A 176 -18.38 6.49 -4.89
C LEU A 176 -17.20 5.52 -4.72
N LEU A 177 -16.03 5.88 -5.26
CA LEU A 177 -14.84 5.03 -5.25
C LEU A 177 -13.88 5.34 -4.07
N THR A 178 -14.27 6.24 -3.16
CA THR A 178 -13.50 6.55 -1.96
C THR A 178 -13.39 5.36 -1.01
N PHE A 179 -12.39 5.42 -0.13
CA PHE A 179 -12.27 4.47 0.97
C PHE A 179 -13.52 4.51 1.86
N GLU A 180 -14.03 5.70 2.16
CA GLU A 180 -15.17 5.93 3.04
C GLU A 180 -16.45 5.28 2.50
N SER A 181 -16.72 5.40 1.19
CA SER A 181 -17.87 4.74 0.56
C SER A 181 -17.76 3.22 0.59
N VAL A 182 -16.57 2.67 0.30
CA VAL A 182 -16.35 1.23 0.36
C VAL A 182 -16.41 0.72 1.81
N ASP A 183 -15.75 1.39 2.77
CA ASP A 183 -15.76 1.03 4.19
C ASP A 183 -17.19 1.11 4.77
N GLN A 184 -18.00 2.08 4.36
CA GLN A 184 -19.42 2.17 4.73
C GLN A 184 -20.22 0.96 4.23
N LEU A 185 -20.08 0.58 2.95
CA LEU A 185 -20.76 -0.59 2.39
C LEU A 185 -20.32 -1.89 3.07
N ARG A 186 -19.01 -2.04 3.32
CA ARG A 186 -18.41 -3.25 3.89
C ARG A 186 -18.65 -3.41 5.38
N ARG A 187 -18.40 -2.37 6.19
CA ARG A 187 -18.46 -2.46 7.66
C ARG A 187 -19.79 -2.06 8.26
N VAL A 188 -20.43 -1.03 7.73
CA VAL A 188 -21.66 -0.49 8.32
C VAL A 188 -22.89 -1.18 7.75
N GLN A 189 -22.92 -1.39 6.43
CA GLN A 189 -24.02 -2.11 5.79
C GLN A 189 -23.79 -3.62 5.71
N GLY A 190 -22.57 -4.10 6.00
CA GLY A 190 -22.25 -5.53 6.07
C GLY A 190 -22.25 -6.26 4.72
N LEU A 191 -22.10 -5.53 3.60
CA LEU A 191 -22.08 -6.15 2.28
C LEU A 191 -20.79 -6.94 2.06
N GLY A 192 -20.91 -8.07 1.36
CA GLY A 192 -19.75 -8.81 0.85
C GLY A 192 -19.06 -8.06 -0.30
N ALA A 193 -17.86 -8.51 -0.68
CA ALA A 193 -17.10 -7.91 -1.78
C ALA A 193 -17.88 -7.91 -3.10
N ALA A 194 -18.54 -9.02 -3.44
CA ALA A 194 -19.31 -9.15 -4.67
C ALA A 194 -20.48 -8.16 -4.73
N ASP A 195 -21.27 -8.03 -3.66
CA ASP A 195 -22.40 -7.10 -3.63
C ASP A 195 -21.93 -5.64 -3.58
N THR A 196 -20.82 -5.36 -2.89
CA THR A 196 -20.20 -4.03 -2.90
C THR A 196 -19.77 -3.64 -4.32
N ARG A 197 -19.11 -4.54 -5.05
CA ARG A 197 -18.75 -4.30 -6.45
C ARG A 197 -19.99 -4.07 -7.32
N ARG A 198 -21.05 -4.86 -7.13
CA ARG A 198 -22.31 -4.69 -7.86
C ARG A 198 -22.94 -3.32 -7.62
N VAL A 199 -23.06 -2.89 -6.37
CA VAL A 199 -23.60 -1.56 -6.00
C VAL A 199 -22.80 -0.44 -6.67
N LEU A 200 -21.47 -0.51 -6.63
CA LEU A 200 -20.61 0.51 -7.26
C LEU A 200 -20.73 0.49 -8.78
N ALA A 201 -20.67 -0.69 -9.42
CA ALA A 201 -20.75 -0.83 -10.86
C ALA A 201 -22.09 -0.32 -11.43
N GLU A 202 -23.21 -0.67 -10.80
CA GLU A 202 -24.53 -0.18 -11.20
C GLU A 202 -24.66 1.34 -11.02
N SER A 203 -24.08 1.88 -9.94
CA SER A 203 -24.08 3.33 -9.69
C SER A 203 -23.26 4.09 -10.75
N LEU A 204 -22.06 3.59 -11.06
CA LEU A 204 -21.19 4.16 -12.09
C LEU A 204 -21.86 4.10 -13.47
N THR A 205 -22.44 2.95 -13.82
CA THR A 205 -23.15 2.76 -15.11
C THR A 205 -24.25 3.81 -15.30
N ARG A 206 -25.05 4.07 -14.26
CA ARG A 206 -26.13 5.07 -14.32
C ARG A 206 -25.63 6.51 -14.41
N LEU A 207 -24.48 6.82 -13.82
CA LEU A 207 -23.87 8.15 -13.86
C LEU A 207 -23.14 8.45 -15.17
N LEU A 208 -22.58 7.40 -15.80
CA LEU A 208 -21.78 7.50 -17.02
C LEU A 208 -22.62 7.40 -18.30
N ALA A 209 -23.86 6.91 -18.19
CA ALA A 209 -24.85 6.88 -19.28
C ALA A 209 -25.25 8.26 -19.82
#